data_AF-A0A7W8E680-F1
#
_entry.id   AF-A0A7W8E680-F1
#
_cell.length_a   1.000
_cell.length_b   1.000
_cell.length_c   1.000
_cell.angle_alpha   90.00
_cell.angle_beta   90.00
_cell.angle_gamma   90.00
#
_symmetry.space_group_name_H-M   'P 1'
#
loop_
_entity.id
_entity.type
_entity.pdbx_description
1 polymer ?
#
loop_
_entity_poly.entity_id
_entity_poly.type
_entity_poly.pdbx_seq_one_letter_code
_entity_poly.pdbx_strand_id
1 'polypeptide(L)'
;MDETYVKVRGKWAYLYRALDKEGNTIDFYIPPTRNAKAAKRFPGKALNGFKAWEKPKVINTDKAPTYGIAISELKTEGKCPEETVHRQVKYLNNVVEADHGKLKELIRPVRGFKTLKTANATIMGFEVMRALRKGQAAVFNLTQDIRGEARIVERAFGIDAIALAEAAAMITEQLALQRPDARMEPPPGRPCPCLLFATEPSSMGGSSTP
;
A
#
# COMPACT_ATOMS: atom_id res chain seq x y z
N MET A 1 -3.02 -21.48 8.71
CA MET A 1 -3.53 -21.25 7.34
C MET A 1 -4.70 -22.19 7.13
N ASP A 2 -5.78 -21.71 6.56
CA ASP A 2 -7.01 -22.48 6.33
C ASP A 2 -7.78 -21.91 5.14
N GLU A 3 -8.80 -22.63 4.66
CA GLU A 3 -9.67 -22.20 3.56
C GLU A 3 -11.15 -22.11 3.97
N THR A 4 -11.82 -21.09 3.45
CA THR A 4 -13.28 -20.93 3.59
C THR A 4 -13.93 -20.69 2.24
N TYR A 5 -15.24 -20.92 2.18
CA TYR A 5 -16.05 -20.69 0.98
C TYR A 5 -16.61 -19.27 0.96
N VAL A 6 -16.56 -18.62 -0.21
CA VAL A 6 -17.22 -17.35 -0.53
C VAL A 6 -18.00 -17.48 -1.84
N LYS A 7 -19.15 -16.80 -1.94
CA LYS A 7 -20.02 -16.92 -3.13
C LYS A 7 -19.68 -15.83 -4.15
N VAL A 8 -19.34 -16.22 -5.39
CA VAL A 8 -18.94 -15.32 -6.48
C VAL A 8 -19.61 -15.76 -7.79
N ARG A 9 -20.27 -14.85 -8.51
CA ARG A 9 -21.09 -15.14 -9.71
C ARG A 9 -22.08 -16.31 -9.49
N GLY A 10 -22.67 -16.37 -8.29
CA GLY A 10 -23.59 -17.44 -7.87
C GLY A 10 -22.93 -18.77 -7.49
N LYS A 11 -21.67 -19.00 -7.87
CA LYS A 11 -20.91 -20.23 -7.58
C LYS A 11 -20.11 -20.07 -6.28
N TRP A 12 -19.71 -21.18 -5.66
CA TRP A 12 -18.78 -21.17 -4.53
C TRP A 12 -17.33 -21.11 -5.03
N ALA A 13 -16.57 -20.17 -4.49
CA ALA A 13 -15.13 -20.03 -4.66
C ALA A 13 -14.42 -20.25 -3.32
N TYR A 14 -13.15 -20.63 -3.38
CA TYR A 14 -12.30 -20.79 -2.20
C TYR A 14 -11.66 -19.44 -1.86
N LEU A 15 -11.56 -19.15 -0.57
CA LEU A 15 -10.80 -18.05 0.01
C LEU A 15 -9.82 -18.68 1.00
N TYR A 16 -8.54 -18.65 0.64
CA TYR A 16 -7.44 -19.08 1.49
C TYR A 16 -7.01 -17.92 2.39
N ARG A 17 -6.68 -18.19 3.66
CA ARG A 17 -6.23 -17.19 4.64
C ARG A 17 -5.04 -17.65 5.47
N ALA A 18 -4.14 -16.72 5.73
CA ALA A 18 -2.98 -16.87 6.59
C ALA A 18 -3.06 -15.82 7.69
N LEU A 19 -3.05 -16.28 8.93
CA LEU A 19 -2.99 -15.44 10.12
C LEU A 19 -1.75 -15.81 10.93
N ASP A 20 -1.29 -14.89 11.77
CA ASP A 20 -0.33 -15.18 12.83
C ASP A 20 -1.01 -15.79 14.07
N LYS A 21 -0.30 -15.81 15.21
CA LYS A 21 -0.80 -16.32 16.50
C LYS A 21 -1.82 -15.38 17.19
N GLU A 22 -1.85 -14.11 16.82
CA GLU A 22 -2.72 -13.06 17.38
C GLU A 22 -3.99 -12.86 16.53
N GLY A 23 -4.14 -13.66 15.47
CA GLY A 23 -5.23 -13.52 14.50
C GLY A 23 -5.11 -12.25 13.66
N ASN A 24 -3.89 -11.74 13.47
CA ASN A 24 -3.58 -10.69 12.50
C ASN A 24 -3.50 -11.31 11.11
N THR A 25 -4.12 -10.69 10.11
CA THR A 25 -4.10 -11.20 8.74
C THR A 25 -2.74 -10.95 8.10
N ILE A 26 -2.04 -12.02 7.74
CA ILE A 26 -0.78 -11.98 6.97
C ILE A 26 -1.11 -11.81 5.49
N ASP A 27 -1.96 -12.70 4.96
CA ASP A 27 -2.33 -12.69 3.55
C ASP A 27 -3.62 -13.48 3.29
N PHE A 28 -4.26 -13.21 2.15
CA PHE A 28 -5.39 -13.97 1.63
C PHE A 28 -5.33 -14.17 0.10
N TYR A 29 -6.07 -15.16 -0.41
CA TYR A 29 -6.12 -15.46 -1.84
C TYR A 29 -7.44 -16.11 -2.27
N ILE A 30 -8.02 -15.63 -3.38
CA ILE A 30 -9.29 -16.11 -3.94
C ILE A 30 -9.05 -16.61 -5.38
N PRO A 31 -8.69 -17.90 -5.57
CA PRO A 31 -8.54 -18.46 -6.90
C PRO A 31 -9.89 -18.65 -7.62
N PRO A 32 -9.92 -18.56 -8.97
CA PRO A 32 -11.13 -18.80 -9.76
C PRO A 32 -11.57 -20.28 -9.77
N THR A 33 -10.66 -21.20 -9.47
CA THR A 33 -10.87 -22.66 -9.54
C THR A 33 -10.14 -23.36 -8.41
N ARG A 34 -10.68 -24.50 -7.94
CA ARG A 34 -9.99 -25.39 -6.98
C ARG A 34 -8.99 -26.24 -7.75
N ASN A 35 -7.69 -26.06 -7.51
CA ASN A 35 -6.65 -26.95 -8.01
C ASN A 35 -5.44 -26.95 -7.06
N ALA A 36 -4.61 -28.00 -7.11
CA ALA A 36 -3.41 -28.11 -6.30
C ALA A 36 -2.43 -26.93 -6.54
N LYS A 37 -2.40 -26.41 -7.78
CA LYS A 37 -1.58 -25.22 -8.13
C LYS A 37 -2.00 -23.97 -7.33
N ALA A 38 -3.28 -23.78 -7.01
CA ALA A 38 -3.76 -22.71 -6.13
C ALA A 38 -3.40 -22.97 -4.66
N ALA A 39 -3.58 -24.21 -4.18
CA ALA A 39 -3.20 -24.62 -2.83
C ALA A 39 -1.69 -24.46 -2.55
N LYS A 40 -0.82 -24.63 -3.58
CA LYS A 40 0.61 -24.30 -3.51
C LYS A 40 0.89 -22.79 -3.65
N ARG A 41 0.20 -22.11 -4.58
CA ARG A 41 0.38 -20.67 -4.80
C ARG A 41 0.08 -19.84 -3.55
N PHE A 42 -0.86 -20.26 -2.69
CA PHE A 42 -1.19 -19.46 -1.52
C PHE A 42 -0.08 -19.42 -0.45
N PRO A 43 0.43 -20.54 0.11
CA PRO A 43 1.59 -20.50 1.01
C PRO A 43 2.82 -19.89 0.34
N GLY A 44 3.01 -20.10 -0.97
CA GLY A 44 4.08 -19.44 -1.73
C GLY A 44 3.95 -17.92 -1.75
N LYS A 45 2.75 -17.37 -1.97
CA LYS A 45 2.45 -15.93 -1.93
C LYS A 45 2.68 -15.36 -0.54
N ALA A 46 2.14 -16.00 0.50
CA ALA A 46 2.30 -15.58 1.88
C ALA A 46 3.77 -15.59 2.34
N LEU A 47 4.55 -16.63 1.98
CA LEU A 47 5.98 -16.72 2.28
C LEU A 47 6.85 -15.71 1.51
N ASN A 48 6.39 -15.24 0.35
CA ASN A 48 7.07 -14.21 -0.44
C ASN A 48 6.85 -12.79 0.12
N GLY A 49 5.90 -12.59 1.04
CA GLY A 49 5.73 -11.31 1.75
C GLY A 49 6.79 -11.06 2.84
N PHE A 50 7.43 -12.12 3.33
CA PHE A 50 8.40 -12.06 4.43
C PHE A 50 9.85 -11.93 3.95
N LYS A 51 10.66 -11.17 4.70
CA LYS A 51 12.12 -11.17 4.54
C LYS A 51 12.70 -12.53 4.95
N ALA A 52 13.90 -12.87 4.48
CA ALA A 52 14.47 -14.22 4.67
C ALA A 52 14.53 -14.68 6.14
N TRP A 53 14.87 -13.77 7.05
CA TRP A 53 14.95 -13.99 8.50
C TRP A 53 13.60 -13.91 9.24
N GLU A 54 12.55 -13.46 8.55
CA GLU A 54 11.20 -13.20 9.09
C GLU A 54 10.23 -14.35 8.79
N LYS A 55 10.66 -15.32 7.97
CA LYS A 55 9.85 -16.48 7.57
C LYS A 55 9.47 -17.34 8.80
N PRO A 56 8.23 -17.86 8.88
CA PRO A 56 7.74 -18.55 10.07
C PRO A 56 8.45 -19.89 10.30
N LYS A 57 8.99 -20.08 11.51
CA LYS A 57 9.55 -21.36 11.97
C LYS A 57 8.53 -22.50 12.10
N VAL A 58 7.24 -22.17 12.21
CA VAL A 58 6.14 -23.14 12.30
C VAL A 58 4.95 -22.68 11.47
N ILE A 59 4.40 -23.56 10.63
CA ILE A 59 3.15 -23.35 9.88
C ILE A 59 2.12 -24.36 10.36
N ASN A 60 1.01 -23.91 10.94
CA ASN A 60 -0.14 -24.78 11.23
C ASN A 60 -1.18 -24.69 10.10
N THR A 61 -1.74 -25.83 9.69
CA THR A 61 -2.84 -25.91 8.71
C THR A 61 -3.94 -26.84 9.20
N ASP A 62 -5.06 -26.92 8.48
CA ASP A 62 -5.96 -28.07 8.61
C ASP A 62 -5.32 -29.36 8.04
N LYS A 63 -5.96 -30.50 8.31
CA LYS A 63 -5.58 -31.86 7.91
C LYS A 63 -5.61 -32.13 6.40
N ALA A 64 -6.05 -31.18 5.56
CA ALA A 64 -6.04 -31.34 4.11
C ALA A 64 -4.63 -31.72 3.56
N PRO A 65 -4.45 -32.87 2.88
CA PRO A 65 -3.14 -33.39 2.50
C PRO A 65 -2.41 -32.52 1.46
N THR A 66 -3.15 -31.69 0.73
CA THR A 66 -2.63 -30.70 -0.21
C THR A 66 -1.64 -29.72 0.42
N TYR A 67 -1.75 -29.42 1.73
CA TYR A 67 -0.80 -28.54 2.39
C TYR A 67 0.57 -29.18 2.62
N GLY A 68 0.61 -30.47 3.00
CA GLY A 68 1.88 -31.18 3.19
C GLY A 68 2.67 -31.24 1.89
N ILE A 69 2.02 -31.62 0.79
CA ILE A 69 2.61 -31.63 -0.56
C ILE A 69 3.09 -30.22 -0.95
N ALA A 70 2.22 -29.21 -0.83
CA ALA A 70 2.56 -27.82 -1.16
C ALA A 70 3.75 -27.27 -0.37
N ILE A 71 3.85 -27.56 0.93
CA ILE A 71 4.94 -27.07 1.78
C ILE A 71 6.25 -27.80 1.45
N SER A 72 6.22 -29.11 1.21
CA SER A 72 7.39 -29.88 0.77
C SER A 72 7.92 -29.38 -0.58
N GLU A 73 7.05 -29.15 -1.56
CA GLU A 73 7.44 -28.57 -2.84
C GLU A 73 7.94 -27.11 -2.73
N LEU A 74 7.48 -26.34 -1.73
CA LEU A 74 7.99 -24.98 -1.48
C LEU A 74 9.34 -24.98 -0.74
N LYS A 75 9.69 -26.06 -0.04
CA LYS A 75 11.04 -26.27 0.51
C LYS A 75 12.03 -26.62 -0.61
N THR A 76 11.69 -27.55 -1.49
CA THR A 76 12.57 -27.90 -2.64
C THR A 76 12.73 -26.75 -3.65
N GLU A 77 11.77 -25.81 -3.72
CA GLU A 77 11.91 -24.55 -4.47
C GLU A 77 12.67 -23.43 -3.70
N GLY A 78 13.21 -23.69 -2.51
CA GLY A 78 13.93 -22.70 -1.68
C GLY A 78 13.07 -21.56 -1.12
N LYS A 79 11.75 -21.60 -1.32
CA LYS A 79 10.82 -20.54 -0.92
C LYS A 79 10.44 -20.64 0.56
N CYS A 80 10.34 -21.85 1.07
CA CYS A 80 10.14 -22.17 2.48
C CYS A 80 11.46 -22.67 3.10
N PRO A 81 11.90 -22.19 4.28
CA PRO A 81 13.08 -22.72 4.97
C PRO A 81 12.92 -24.21 5.29
N GLU A 82 14.00 -24.98 5.22
CA GLU A 82 13.97 -26.41 5.57
C GLU A 82 13.63 -26.63 7.05
N GLU A 83 14.07 -25.73 7.94
CA GLU A 83 13.72 -25.71 9.37
C GLU A 83 12.21 -25.55 9.64
N THR A 84 11.42 -25.01 8.71
CA THR A 84 10.02 -24.67 8.97
C THR A 84 9.19 -25.93 9.23
N VAL A 85 8.70 -26.07 10.47
CA VAL A 85 7.91 -27.23 10.91
C VAL A 85 6.45 -27.06 10.47
N HIS A 86 5.96 -27.94 9.62
CA HIS A 86 4.52 -28.05 9.33
C HIS A 86 3.81 -28.81 10.47
N ARG A 87 2.62 -28.33 10.87
CA ARG A 87 1.78 -28.95 11.90
C ARG A 87 0.32 -28.94 11.45
N GLN A 88 -0.43 -29.96 11.88
CA GLN A 88 -1.87 -30.13 11.58
C GLN A 88 -2.67 -30.30 12.88
N VAL A 89 -2.51 -29.35 13.80
CA VAL A 89 -3.09 -29.40 15.15
C VAL A 89 -4.41 -28.64 15.17
N LYS A 90 -5.53 -29.37 15.40
CA LYS A 90 -6.89 -28.82 15.32
C LYS A 90 -7.09 -27.59 16.21
N TYR A 91 -6.74 -27.67 17.49
CA TYR A 91 -6.97 -26.56 18.43
C TYR A 91 -6.15 -25.29 18.14
N LEU A 92 -5.09 -25.38 17.31
CA LEU A 92 -4.35 -24.21 16.83
C LEU A 92 -4.99 -23.55 15.59
N ASN A 93 -5.99 -24.18 14.97
CA ASN A 93 -6.79 -23.54 13.92
C ASN A 93 -7.95 -22.70 14.46
N ASN A 94 -8.30 -22.80 15.76
CA ASN A 94 -9.35 -22.02 16.40
C ASN A 94 -9.29 -20.50 16.08
N VAL A 95 -8.07 -19.95 15.96
CA VAL A 95 -7.84 -18.53 15.61
C VAL A 95 -8.35 -18.21 14.19
N VAL A 96 -8.06 -19.06 13.20
CA VAL A 96 -8.51 -18.87 11.81
C VAL A 96 -9.97 -19.30 11.60
N GLU A 97 -10.47 -20.28 12.36
CA GLU A 97 -11.91 -20.60 12.40
C GLU A 97 -12.75 -19.44 12.93
N ALA A 98 -12.32 -18.78 14.02
CA ALA A 98 -12.98 -17.59 14.57
C ALA A 98 -12.90 -16.37 13.62
N ASP A 99 -11.79 -16.24 12.90
CA ASP A 99 -11.60 -15.24 11.85
C ASP A 99 -12.54 -15.47 10.64
N HIS A 100 -12.67 -16.73 10.20
CA HIS A 100 -13.64 -17.17 9.20
C HIS A 100 -15.07 -16.85 9.62
N GLY A 101 -15.41 -16.94 10.91
CA GLY A 101 -16.70 -16.49 11.46
C GLY A 101 -16.94 -14.99 11.22
N LYS A 102 -16.02 -14.15 11.72
CA LYS A 102 -16.10 -12.67 11.62
C LYS A 102 -16.15 -12.18 10.18
N LEU A 103 -15.40 -12.81 9.26
CA LEU A 103 -15.45 -12.45 7.85
C LEU A 103 -16.76 -12.88 7.16
N LYS A 104 -17.32 -14.05 7.51
CA LYS A 104 -18.64 -14.49 7.00
C LYS A 104 -19.77 -13.57 7.44
N GLU A 105 -19.66 -12.96 8.62
CA GLU A 105 -20.59 -11.95 9.13
C GLU A 105 -20.64 -10.72 8.21
N LEU A 106 -19.47 -10.18 7.81
CA LEU A 106 -19.37 -9.06 6.88
C LEU A 106 -19.80 -9.40 5.43
N ILE A 107 -19.60 -10.65 4.99
CA ILE A 107 -19.94 -11.10 3.62
C ILE A 107 -21.43 -11.50 3.49
N ARG A 108 -22.10 -11.89 4.58
CA ARG A 108 -23.50 -12.33 4.57
C ARG A 108 -24.48 -11.27 4.01
N PRO A 109 -24.46 -10.00 4.44
CA PRO A 109 -25.36 -8.95 3.94
C PRO A 109 -25.31 -8.74 2.43
N VAL A 110 -24.12 -8.82 1.81
CA VAL A 110 -23.94 -8.55 0.36
C VAL A 110 -24.41 -9.70 -0.55
N ARG A 111 -24.93 -10.80 0.01
CA ARG A 111 -25.49 -11.99 -0.69
C ARG A 111 -24.56 -12.68 -1.71
N GLY A 112 -23.28 -12.30 -1.77
CA GLY A 112 -22.26 -12.85 -2.67
C GLY A 112 -21.90 -11.93 -3.83
N PHE A 113 -20.64 -12.00 -4.26
CA PHE A 113 -20.03 -11.02 -5.17
C PHE A 113 -20.38 -11.24 -6.65
N LYS A 114 -20.48 -10.14 -7.41
CA LYS A 114 -20.73 -10.18 -8.87
C LYS A 114 -19.48 -10.51 -9.69
N THR A 115 -18.26 -10.27 -9.19
CA THR A 115 -16.99 -10.64 -9.87
C THR A 115 -15.91 -11.04 -8.87
N LEU A 116 -14.84 -11.70 -9.33
CA LEU A 116 -13.66 -11.96 -8.49
C LEU A 116 -12.88 -10.67 -8.16
N LYS A 117 -12.84 -9.69 -9.07
CA LYS A 117 -12.21 -8.37 -8.80
C LYS A 117 -12.91 -7.66 -7.63
N THR A 118 -14.25 -7.63 -7.64
CA THR A 118 -15.04 -7.05 -6.53
C THR A 118 -14.90 -7.85 -5.25
N ALA A 119 -14.93 -9.18 -5.29
CA ALA A 119 -14.68 -10.02 -4.12
C ALA A 119 -13.32 -9.74 -3.46
N ASN A 120 -12.27 -9.66 -4.27
CA ASN A 120 -10.92 -9.36 -3.82
C ASN A 120 -10.84 -7.96 -3.16
N ALA A 121 -11.34 -6.92 -3.85
CA ALA A 121 -11.30 -5.55 -3.35
C ALA A 121 -12.12 -5.34 -2.06
N THR A 122 -13.33 -5.92 -1.96
CA THR A 122 -14.14 -5.79 -0.74
C THR A 122 -13.52 -6.52 0.45
N ILE A 123 -12.98 -7.74 0.25
CA ILE A 123 -12.31 -8.48 1.32
C ILE A 123 -11.02 -7.76 1.74
N MET A 124 -10.25 -7.22 0.78
CA MET A 124 -9.08 -6.37 1.04
C MET A 124 -9.43 -5.17 1.93
N GLY A 125 -10.52 -4.46 1.60
CA GLY A 125 -11.03 -3.36 2.43
C GLY A 125 -11.40 -3.80 3.85
N PHE A 126 -12.00 -4.97 4.02
CA PHE A 126 -12.28 -5.53 5.34
C PHE A 126 -10.99 -5.84 6.13
N GLU A 127 -9.93 -6.34 5.49
CA GLU A 127 -8.64 -6.55 6.16
C GLU A 127 -7.97 -5.23 6.55
N VAL A 128 -7.97 -4.23 5.67
CA VAL A 128 -7.35 -2.91 5.92
C VAL A 128 -8.06 -2.19 7.08
N MET A 129 -9.39 -2.09 7.04
CA MET A 129 -10.17 -1.46 8.13
C MET A 129 -10.03 -2.21 9.46
N ARG A 130 -9.71 -3.51 9.42
CA ARG A 130 -9.46 -4.33 10.62
C ARG A 130 -8.03 -4.19 11.13
N ALA A 131 -7.04 -4.06 10.25
CA ALA A 131 -5.65 -3.76 10.61
C ALA A 131 -5.50 -2.35 11.21
N LEU A 132 -6.25 -1.37 10.69
CA LEU A 132 -6.40 -0.04 11.29
C LEU A 132 -7.02 -0.16 12.69
N ARG A 133 -8.21 -0.77 12.83
CA ARG A 133 -8.89 -0.95 14.12
C ARG A 133 -8.07 -1.72 15.17
N LYS A 134 -7.20 -2.65 14.74
CA LYS A 134 -6.30 -3.41 15.62
C LYS A 134 -5.02 -2.65 16.01
N GLY A 135 -4.74 -1.49 15.42
CA GLY A 135 -3.45 -0.80 15.59
C GLY A 135 -2.28 -1.43 14.84
N GLN A 136 -2.49 -2.53 14.09
CA GLN A 136 -1.44 -3.12 13.22
C GLN A 136 -0.91 -2.11 12.20
N ALA A 137 -1.79 -1.22 11.74
CA ALA A 137 -1.48 -0.14 10.83
C ALA A 137 -0.51 0.91 11.43
N ALA A 138 -0.40 1.02 12.76
CA ALA A 138 0.42 2.04 13.41
C ALA A 138 1.93 1.91 13.10
N VAL A 139 2.41 0.70 12.80
CA VAL A 139 3.80 0.46 12.34
C VAL A 139 4.06 1.12 10.97
N PHE A 140 3.02 1.35 10.18
CA PHE A 140 3.08 2.01 8.87
C PHE A 140 2.58 3.46 8.91
N ASN A 141 1.76 3.83 9.90
CA ASN A 141 1.28 5.20 10.12
C ASN A 141 2.30 6.00 10.96
N LEU A 142 3.43 6.36 10.31
CA LEU A 142 4.53 7.15 10.89
C LEU A 142 4.09 8.49 11.50
N THR A 143 2.99 9.07 11.04
CA THR A 143 2.46 10.37 11.50
C THR A 143 1.32 10.25 12.50
N GLN A 144 0.81 9.03 12.76
CA GLN A 144 -0.37 8.73 13.60
C GLN A 144 -1.62 9.59 13.26
N ASP A 145 -1.73 10.04 12.00
CA ASP A 145 -2.76 10.96 11.55
C ASP A 145 -3.67 10.33 10.48
N ILE A 146 -4.75 11.04 10.15
CA ILE A 146 -5.75 10.62 9.15
C ILE A 146 -5.10 10.45 7.77
N ARG A 147 -4.08 11.25 7.41
CA ARG A 147 -3.37 11.12 6.13
C ARG A 147 -2.51 9.86 6.09
N GLY A 148 -1.87 9.51 7.20
CA GLY A 148 -1.14 8.25 7.32
C GLY A 148 -2.05 7.02 7.27
N GLU A 149 -3.28 7.09 7.80
CA GLU A 149 -4.29 6.05 7.59
C GLU A 149 -4.74 5.97 6.12
N ALA A 150 -4.99 7.11 5.47
CA ALA A 150 -5.33 7.18 4.04
C ALA A 150 -4.26 6.54 3.15
N ARG A 151 -2.97 6.82 3.38
CA ARG A 151 -1.84 6.18 2.66
C ARG A 151 -1.82 4.67 2.77
N ILE A 152 -2.28 4.10 3.89
CA ILE A 152 -2.34 2.65 4.08
C ILE A 152 -3.51 2.04 3.28
N VAL A 153 -4.62 2.77 3.15
CA VAL A 153 -5.73 2.40 2.26
C VAL A 153 -5.30 2.50 0.79
N GLU A 154 -4.70 3.62 0.39
CA GLU A 154 -4.18 3.86 -0.96
C GLU A 154 -3.23 2.74 -1.39
N ARG A 155 -2.23 2.43 -0.56
CA ARG A 155 -1.23 1.38 -0.79
C ARG A 155 -1.80 -0.03 -0.86
N ALA A 156 -2.89 -0.31 -0.15
CA ALA A 156 -3.58 -1.59 -0.29
C ALA A 156 -4.28 -1.70 -1.66
N PHE A 157 -4.88 -0.60 -2.15
CA PHE A 157 -5.61 -0.58 -3.43
C PHE A 157 -4.76 -0.20 -4.65
N GLY A 158 -3.52 0.27 -4.47
CA GLY A 158 -2.60 0.68 -5.53
C GLY A 158 -2.92 2.05 -6.14
N ILE A 159 -3.35 3.01 -5.31
CA ILE A 159 -3.77 4.37 -5.71
C ILE A 159 -2.59 5.37 -5.67
N ASP A 160 -1.46 4.93 -5.13
CA ASP A 160 -0.24 5.64 -4.70
C ASP A 160 0.36 6.64 -5.70
N ALA A 161 0.07 6.47 -7.00
CA ALA A 161 0.52 7.36 -8.06
C ALA A 161 0.04 8.81 -7.88
N ILE A 162 -1.08 9.02 -7.19
CA ILE A 162 -1.60 10.36 -6.84
C ILE A 162 -0.93 10.86 -5.55
N ALA A 163 -0.93 10.05 -4.49
CA ALA A 163 -0.42 10.43 -3.17
C ALA A 163 1.08 10.79 -3.15
N LEU A 164 1.91 10.17 -4.00
CA LEU A 164 3.32 10.55 -4.14
C LEU A 164 3.48 11.92 -4.85
N ALA A 165 2.61 12.24 -5.82
CA ALA A 165 2.62 13.54 -6.49
C ALA A 165 2.11 14.65 -5.55
N GLU A 166 1.06 14.38 -4.77
CA GLU A 166 0.55 15.30 -3.74
C GLU A 166 1.57 15.54 -2.62
N ALA A 167 2.25 14.48 -2.14
CA ALA A 167 3.32 14.61 -1.14
C ALA A 167 4.50 15.43 -1.70
N ALA A 168 4.91 15.19 -2.95
CA ALA A 168 5.93 16.00 -3.61
C ALA A 168 5.51 17.47 -3.78
N ALA A 169 4.24 17.73 -4.13
CA ALA A 169 3.70 19.08 -4.21
C ALA A 169 3.73 19.79 -2.86
N MET A 170 3.28 19.14 -1.78
CA MET A 170 3.32 19.72 -0.43
C MET A 170 4.74 19.98 0.07
N ILE A 171 5.70 19.09 -0.22
CA ILE A 171 7.12 19.32 0.10
C ILE A 171 7.67 20.50 -0.73
N THR A 172 7.30 20.62 -2.00
CA THR A 172 7.69 21.74 -2.87
C THR A 172 7.11 23.07 -2.36
N GLU A 173 5.88 23.07 -1.86
CA GLU A 173 5.19 24.23 -1.29
C GLU A 173 5.82 24.66 0.06
N GLN A 174 6.15 23.71 0.93
CA GLN A 174 6.91 23.99 2.17
C GLN A 174 8.32 24.52 1.89
N LEU A 175 9.02 23.96 0.90
CA LEU A 175 10.34 24.47 0.48
C LEU A 175 10.25 25.84 -0.18
N ALA A 176 9.18 26.15 -0.92
CA ALA A 176 8.94 27.48 -1.47
C ALA A 176 8.71 28.52 -0.36
N LEU A 177 7.97 28.17 0.69
CA LEU A 177 7.77 29.01 1.89
C LEU A 177 9.04 29.20 2.74
N GLN A 178 10.07 28.38 2.54
CA GLN A 178 11.37 28.48 3.22
C GLN A 178 12.46 29.21 2.42
N ARG A 179 12.16 29.71 1.20
CA ARG A 179 13.11 30.54 0.43
C ARG A 179 13.20 31.96 1.03
N PRO A 180 14.39 32.46 1.43
CA PRO A 180 14.51 33.78 2.03
C PRO A 180 14.46 34.94 1.02
N ASP A 181 14.63 34.66 -0.28
CA ASP A 181 14.87 35.67 -1.32
C ASP A 181 13.61 36.03 -2.14
N ALA A 182 12.64 36.68 -1.48
CA ALA A 182 11.43 37.22 -2.13
C ALA A 182 11.09 38.66 -1.67
N ARG A 183 12.12 39.45 -1.27
CA ARG A 183 11.94 40.80 -0.70
C ARG A 183 13.00 41.83 -1.13
N MET A 184 13.56 41.78 -2.34
CA MET A 184 14.34 42.91 -2.87
C MET A 184 14.51 42.93 -4.41
N GLU A 185 13.43 43.20 -5.15
CA GLU A 185 13.53 43.93 -6.43
C GLU A 185 12.48 45.06 -6.45
N PRO A 186 12.87 46.33 -6.57
CA PRO A 186 11.93 47.42 -6.83
C PRO A 186 11.46 47.38 -8.29
N PRO A 187 10.19 47.74 -8.60
CA PRO A 187 9.74 47.79 -9.98
C PRO A 187 10.53 48.84 -10.78
N PRO A 188 10.81 48.60 -12.08
CA PRO A 188 11.56 49.54 -12.90
C PRO A 188 10.86 50.91 -12.95
N GLY A 189 11.61 51.95 -12.58
CA GLY A 189 11.07 53.28 -12.35
C GLY A 189 10.46 53.90 -13.60
N ARG A 190 9.28 54.51 -13.46
CA ARG A 190 8.75 55.42 -14.48
C ARG A 190 9.63 56.68 -14.52
N PRO A 191 10.00 57.22 -15.70
CA PRO A 191 10.77 58.45 -15.78
C PRO A 191 9.95 59.63 -15.25
N CYS A 192 10.52 60.42 -14.33
CA CYS A 192 9.91 61.64 -13.84
C CYS A 192 10.04 62.77 -14.89
N PRO A 193 8.95 63.47 -15.26
CA PRO A 193 8.95 64.46 -16.34
C PRO A 193 9.50 65.84 -15.91
N CYS A 194 10.56 65.85 -15.10
CA CYS A 194 10.94 67.03 -14.30
C CYS A 194 12.33 67.62 -14.58
N LEU A 195 13.18 66.96 -15.38
CA LEU A 195 14.46 67.56 -15.81
C LEU A 195 14.28 68.27 -17.16
N LEU A 196 13.78 69.50 -17.07
CA LEU A 196 13.97 70.53 -18.09
C LEU A 196 14.84 71.66 -17.49
N PHE A 197 15.61 72.34 -18.34
CA PHE A 197 16.49 73.50 -18.08
C PHE A 197 17.88 73.27 -17.46
N ALA A 198 18.83 74.02 -18.05
CA ALA A 198 20.20 74.34 -17.61
C ALA A 198 21.21 73.16 -17.57
N THR A 199 22.44 73.24 -18.10
CA THR A 199 23.22 74.39 -18.60
C THR A 199 24.04 74.09 -19.88
N GLU A 200 24.01 74.99 -20.85
CA GLU A 200 25.15 75.32 -21.76
C GLU A 200 25.98 76.49 -21.14
N PRO A 201 27.11 76.99 -21.72
CA PRO A 201 27.75 76.72 -23.02
C PRO A 201 29.30 76.56 -23.02
N SER A 202 29.89 76.50 -24.22
CA SER A 202 31.33 76.76 -24.57
C SER A 202 32.33 75.61 -24.38
N SER A 203 33.31 75.33 -25.28
CA SER A 203 33.67 75.78 -26.66
C SER A 203 34.84 74.88 -27.17
N MET A 204 35.52 75.00 -28.34
CA MET A 204 35.55 75.98 -29.45
C MET A 204 36.23 75.36 -30.72
N GLY A 205 35.81 75.73 -31.94
CA GLY A 205 36.54 75.54 -33.21
C GLY A 205 36.57 74.12 -33.85
N GLY A 206 36.74 73.96 -35.17
CA GLY A 206 36.73 74.95 -36.27
C GLY A 206 37.27 74.41 -37.61
N SER A 207 36.86 75.01 -38.76
CA SER A 207 37.30 74.75 -40.17
C SER A 207 37.08 73.32 -40.73
N SER A 208 36.98 73.03 -42.03
CA SER A 208 36.82 73.77 -43.32
C SER A 208 36.32 72.73 -44.37
N THR A 209 35.28 72.96 -45.19
CA THR A 209 35.32 73.56 -46.57
C THR A 209 36.42 73.02 -47.51
N PRO A 210 36.18 72.93 -48.84
CA PRO A 210 35.07 73.53 -49.63
C PRO A 210 33.90 72.60 -49.94
#